data_AF-A0A8H8RLL4-F1
#
_entry.id   AF-A0A8H8RLL4-F1
#
_cell.length_a   1.000
_cell.length_b   1.000
_cell.length_c   1.000
_cell.angle_alpha   90.00
_cell.angle_beta   90.00
_cell.angle_gamma   90.00
#
_symmetry.space_group_name_H-M   'P 1'
#
loop_
_entity.id
_entity.type
_entity.pdbx_description
1 polymer ?
#
loop_
_entity_poly.entity_id
_entity_poly.type
_entity_poly.pdbx_seq_one_letter_code
_entity_poly.pdbx_strand_id
1 'polypeptide(L)'
;MSSGNARAMQSSYPTLFQPPNAEDTPQSLFSNDHRFIRKSDPRQILIYTDGSCLRNGQDNPQAGYSFVYRPSAYSALGFLTHAGSVSARLETCGPTGQFYIQTSNRAELRAVIAALQWQDWSRDCNGGWRSLVVATDSEYVALNATQRIQRWESEGWTTTGQGQGTDIKNQDLWKLLLTSICNLKAGGMDVFFWRIPRDWNAMADMLAKVGAEMPEIPYFQILKLGAPKGNQSEYYDC
;
A
#
# COMPACT_ATOMS: atom_id res chain seq x y z
N MET A 1 24.25 -2.98 -35.54
CA MET A 1 24.25 -3.20 -34.08
C MET A 1 23.73 -1.91 -33.44
N SER A 2 22.46 -1.88 -33.03
CA SER A 2 21.87 -0.71 -32.35
C SER A 2 21.55 -1.12 -30.93
N SER A 3 22.47 -0.83 -30.01
CA SER A 3 22.27 -0.95 -28.57
C SER A 3 21.34 0.20 -28.13
N GLY A 4 20.05 -0.09 -27.98
CA GLY A 4 19.12 0.82 -27.34
C GLY A 4 19.49 0.95 -25.86
N ASN A 5 19.92 2.14 -25.45
CA ASN A 5 20.06 2.48 -24.04
C ASN A 5 18.68 2.44 -23.38
N ALA A 6 18.42 1.40 -22.59
CA ALA A 6 17.34 1.40 -21.62
C ALA A 6 17.63 2.54 -20.63
N ARG A 7 16.85 3.61 -20.71
CA ARG A 7 16.91 4.73 -19.76
C ARG A 7 16.54 4.15 -18.39
N ALA A 8 17.52 3.98 -17.51
CA ALA A 8 17.27 3.57 -16.13
C ALA A 8 16.23 4.53 -15.54
N MET A 9 15.10 3.99 -15.05
CA MET A 9 14.14 4.80 -14.30
C MET A 9 14.89 5.40 -13.12
N GLN A 10 14.87 6.72 -13.01
CA GLN A 10 15.46 7.40 -11.86
C GLN A 10 14.65 7.01 -10.62
N SER A 11 15.28 6.36 -9.63
CA SER A 11 14.61 5.97 -8.38
C SER A 11 13.97 7.19 -7.74
N SER A 12 12.68 7.09 -7.44
CA SER A 12 11.91 8.10 -6.71
C SER A 12 11.60 7.55 -5.33
N TYR A 13 12.02 8.25 -4.29
CA TYR A 13 11.78 7.86 -2.90
C TYR A 13 10.65 8.69 -2.32
N PRO A 14 9.72 8.07 -1.57
CA PRO A 14 8.65 8.82 -0.94
C PRO A 14 9.19 9.63 0.25
N THR A 15 8.54 10.74 0.56
CA THR A 15 8.86 11.54 1.76
C THR A 15 7.72 11.50 2.77
N LEU A 16 8.01 11.89 4.01
CA LEU A 16 6.97 12.09 5.00
C LEU A 16 6.08 13.27 4.60
N PHE A 17 4.77 13.07 4.69
CA PHE A 17 3.80 14.13 4.62
C PHE A 17 3.91 15.00 5.88
N GLN A 18 4.05 16.31 5.69
CA GLN A 18 4.08 17.28 6.77
C GLN A 18 2.73 18.01 6.81
N PRO A 19 1.85 17.69 7.77
CA PRO A 19 0.65 18.50 7.96
C PRO A 19 1.05 19.95 8.32
N PRO A 20 0.27 20.96 7.91
CA PRO A 20 0.52 22.36 8.26
C PRO A 20 0.70 22.61 9.76
N ASN A 21 -0.10 21.90 10.59
CA ASN A 21 -0.03 21.95 12.05
C ASN A 21 0.06 20.53 12.63
N ALA A 22 0.69 20.40 13.81
CA ALA A 22 0.85 19.10 14.49
C ALA A 22 -0.49 18.44 14.87
N GLU A 23 -1.51 19.25 15.15
CA GLU A 23 -2.86 18.79 15.53
C GLU A 23 -3.76 18.49 14.31
N ASP A 24 -3.29 18.77 13.09
CA ASP A 24 -4.10 18.52 11.91
C ASP A 24 -4.34 17.01 11.75
N THR A 25 -5.61 16.66 11.60
CA THR A 25 -6.03 15.29 11.32
C THR A 25 -6.32 15.10 9.84
N PRO A 26 -6.35 13.86 9.33
CA PRO A 26 -6.84 13.57 7.99
C PRO A 26 -8.21 14.19 7.71
N GLN A 27 -9.15 14.14 8.66
CA GLN A 27 -10.49 14.72 8.52
C GLN A 27 -10.47 16.26 8.49
N SER A 28 -9.51 16.88 9.19
CA SER A 28 -9.33 18.33 9.14
C SER A 28 -8.80 18.79 7.77
N LEU A 29 -7.91 18.03 7.14
CA LEU A 29 -7.21 18.40 5.91
C LEU A 29 -7.86 17.90 4.62
N PHE A 30 -8.62 16.80 4.67
CA PHE A 30 -9.20 16.14 3.51
C PHE A 30 -10.72 16.07 3.61
N SER A 31 -11.43 16.45 2.54
CA SER A 31 -12.88 16.28 2.43
C SER A 31 -13.25 14.81 2.25
N ASN A 32 -14.45 14.38 2.66
CA ASN A 32 -14.88 12.99 2.68
C ASN A 32 -16.19 12.76 1.92
N ASP A 33 -16.36 13.41 0.76
CA ASP A 33 -17.57 13.25 -0.06
C ASP A 33 -17.46 12.01 -0.98
N HIS A 34 -16.77 12.13 -2.11
CA HIS A 34 -16.58 11.06 -3.09
C HIS A 34 -15.15 10.50 -3.16
N ARG A 35 -14.19 11.22 -2.56
CA ARG A 35 -12.76 10.93 -2.44
C ARG A 35 -12.21 11.68 -1.23
N PHE A 36 -11.09 11.23 -0.67
CA PHE A 36 -10.35 12.00 0.34
C PHE A 36 -9.46 13.05 -0.35
N ILE A 37 -10.03 14.21 -0.68
CA ILE A 37 -9.34 15.28 -1.43
C ILE A 37 -8.85 16.34 -0.48
N ARG A 38 -7.60 16.76 -0.61
CA ARG A 38 -7.01 17.82 0.21
C ARG A 38 -7.76 19.14 -0.02
N LYS A 39 -8.25 19.75 1.06
CA LYS A 39 -9.05 20.99 1.00
C LYS A 39 -8.28 22.17 0.40
N SER A 40 -6.97 22.24 0.64
CA SER A 40 -6.09 23.30 0.15
C SER A 40 -5.41 23.00 -1.20
N ASP A 41 -5.45 21.74 -1.65
CA ASP A 41 -4.87 21.31 -2.93
C ASP A 41 -5.78 20.25 -3.58
N PRO A 42 -6.68 20.63 -4.48
CA PRO A 42 -7.62 19.69 -5.09
C PRO A 42 -6.95 18.70 -6.04
N ARG A 43 -5.61 18.65 -6.13
CA ARG A 43 -4.84 17.63 -6.87
C ARG A 43 -4.12 16.65 -5.95
N GLN A 44 -4.35 16.71 -4.63
CA GLN A 44 -3.80 15.77 -3.66
C GLN A 44 -4.92 14.93 -3.03
N ILE A 45 -4.73 13.61 -3.03
CA ILE A 45 -5.63 12.66 -2.39
C ILE A 45 -4.99 11.94 -1.23
N LEU A 46 -5.81 11.31 -0.38
CA LEU A 46 -5.39 10.47 0.72
C LEU A 46 -5.99 9.07 0.61
N ILE A 47 -5.24 8.06 1.04
CA ILE A 47 -5.69 6.68 1.17
C ILE A 47 -5.26 6.16 2.54
N TYR A 48 -6.19 5.57 3.28
CA TYR A 48 -5.88 4.87 4.52
C TYR A 48 -5.47 3.43 4.22
N THR A 49 -4.47 2.91 4.92
CA THR A 49 -4.00 1.53 4.75
C THR A 49 -3.73 0.91 6.11
N ASP A 50 -4.01 -0.38 6.25
CA ASP A 50 -3.68 -1.14 7.45
C ASP A 50 -3.43 -2.62 7.13
N GLY A 51 -2.60 -3.25 7.95
CA GLY A 51 -2.39 -4.69 7.97
C GLY A 51 -2.48 -5.28 9.38
N SER A 52 -3.20 -6.39 9.50
CA SER A 52 -3.38 -7.09 10.75
C SER A 52 -2.92 -8.53 10.64
N CYS A 53 -2.47 -9.12 11.74
CA CYS A 53 -2.12 -10.53 11.82
C CYS A 53 -2.66 -11.13 13.12
N LEU A 54 -3.66 -12.00 12.99
CA LEU A 54 -4.12 -12.88 14.05
C LEU A 54 -2.99 -13.85 14.41
N ARG A 55 -2.78 -14.10 15.70
CA ARG A 55 -1.71 -14.98 16.21
C ARG A 55 -0.31 -14.60 15.69
N ASN A 56 -0.04 -13.30 15.55
CA ASN A 56 1.27 -12.80 15.10
C ASN A 56 2.40 -13.32 16.01
N GLY A 57 3.42 -13.96 15.42
CA GLY A 57 4.52 -14.56 16.17
C GLY A 57 4.17 -15.84 16.93
N GLN A 58 2.97 -16.39 16.73
CA GLN A 58 2.52 -17.66 17.29
C GLN A 58 2.23 -18.66 16.17
N ASP A 59 1.79 -19.87 16.51
CA ASP A 59 1.45 -20.91 15.56
C ASP A 59 0.24 -20.53 14.68
N ASN A 60 0.32 -20.90 13.40
CA ASN A 60 -0.71 -20.65 12.40
C ASN A 60 -1.15 -19.16 12.34
N PRO A 61 -0.22 -18.23 12.08
CA PRO A 61 -0.55 -16.81 11.95
C PRO A 61 -1.42 -16.59 10.70
N GLN A 62 -2.43 -15.73 10.82
CA GLN A 62 -3.30 -15.37 9.71
C GLN A 62 -3.31 -13.86 9.57
N ALA A 63 -2.82 -13.34 8.45
CA ALA A 63 -2.75 -11.91 8.23
C ALA A 63 -3.65 -11.48 7.07
N GLY A 64 -4.09 -10.24 7.16
CA GLY A 64 -4.93 -9.59 6.17
C GLY A 64 -4.57 -8.13 6.09
N TYR A 65 -4.88 -7.54 4.95
CA TYR A 65 -4.60 -6.15 4.68
C TYR A 65 -5.83 -5.46 4.11
N SER A 66 -5.88 -4.15 4.27
CA SER A 66 -6.96 -3.34 3.74
C SER A 66 -6.49 -1.96 3.34
N PHE A 67 -7.30 -1.31 2.51
CA PHE A 67 -7.17 0.12 2.29
C PHE A 67 -8.53 0.77 2.02
N VAL A 68 -8.65 2.03 2.39
CA VAL A 68 -9.85 2.87 2.20
C VAL A 68 -9.45 4.06 1.35
N TYR A 69 -9.92 4.08 0.11
CA TYR A 69 -9.53 5.05 -0.91
C TYR A 69 -10.60 6.11 -1.19
N ARG A 70 -11.80 5.93 -0.62
CA ARG A 70 -12.90 6.89 -0.57
C ARG A 70 -13.92 6.45 0.48
N PRO A 71 -14.85 7.32 0.88
CA PRO A 71 -16.06 6.90 1.57
C PRO A 71 -16.89 5.93 0.71
N SER A 72 -17.42 4.88 1.33
CA SER A 72 -18.41 4.02 0.69
C SER A 72 -19.74 4.77 0.50
N ALA A 73 -20.40 4.59 -0.63
CA ALA A 73 -21.69 5.22 -0.91
C ALA A 73 -22.83 4.20 -0.81
N TYR A 74 -23.95 4.63 -0.23
CA TYR A 74 -25.13 3.80 0.02
C TYR A 74 -26.36 4.42 -0.64
N SER A 75 -27.29 3.57 -1.07
CA SER A 75 -28.60 4.02 -1.55
C SER A 75 -29.43 4.55 -0.37
N ALA A 76 -30.54 5.24 -0.67
CA ALA A 76 -31.49 5.67 0.35
C ALA A 76 -32.05 4.51 1.20
N LEU A 77 -31.98 3.27 0.68
CA LEU A 77 -32.40 2.04 1.36
C LEU A 77 -31.26 1.37 2.15
N GLY A 78 -30.07 1.98 2.21
CA GLY A 78 -28.92 1.45 2.95
C GLY A 78 -28.11 0.39 2.19
N PHE A 79 -28.40 0.13 0.92
CA PHE A 79 -27.62 -0.83 0.13
C PHE A 79 -26.32 -0.20 -0.37
N LEU A 80 -25.21 -0.93 -0.27
CA LEU A 80 -23.92 -0.50 -0.80
C LEU A 80 -24.02 -0.33 -2.33
N THR A 81 -23.80 0.89 -2.81
CA THR A 81 -23.78 1.19 -4.25
C THR A 81 -22.35 1.26 -4.79
N HIS A 82 -21.44 1.80 -3.99
CA HIS A 82 -20.06 2.01 -4.38
C HIS A 82 -19.15 1.69 -3.19
N ALA A 83 -18.39 0.61 -3.28
CA ALA A 83 -17.37 0.28 -2.29
C ALA A 83 -16.26 1.34 -2.33
N GLY A 84 -15.88 1.84 -1.15
CA GLY A 84 -14.76 2.77 -0.97
C GLY A 84 -13.50 2.14 -0.39
N SER A 85 -13.54 0.83 -0.15
CA SER A 85 -12.48 0.08 0.50
C SER A 85 -12.26 -1.29 -0.13
N VAL A 86 -11.12 -1.88 0.18
CA VAL A 86 -10.73 -3.25 -0.16
C VAL A 86 -10.20 -3.92 1.10
N SER A 87 -10.56 -5.18 1.28
CA SER A 87 -10.06 -6.07 2.34
C SER A 87 -9.69 -7.40 1.69
N ALA A 88 -8.54 -7.95 2.05
CA ALA A 88 -8.05 -9.20 1.50
C ALA A 88 -7.16 -9.96 2.50
N ARG A 89 -7.09 -11.28 2.31
CA ARG A 89 -6.10 -12.15 2.95
C ARG A 89 -4.70 -11.81 2.44
N LEU A 90 -3.69 -11.82 3.32
CA LEU A 90 -2.30 -11.75 2.90
C LEU A 90 -1.90 -13.06 2.21
N GLU A 91 -1.28 -12.96 1.04
CA GLU A 91 -0.84 -14.10 0.26
C GLU A 91 0.31 -14.85 0.95
N THR A 92 0.29 -16.19 0.90
CA THR A 92 1.37 -17.00 1.51
C THR A 92 2.66 -16.93 0.69
N CYS A 93 2.56 -16.79 -0.63
CA CYS A 93 3.69 -16.50 -1.49
C CYS A 93 3.79 -15.00 -1.80
N GLY A 94 5.02 -14.48 -1.74
CA GLY A 94 5.34 -13.13 -2.17
C GLY A 94 5.28 -12.96 -3.70
N PRO A 95 5.53 -11.74 -4.21
CA PRO A 95 5.50 -11.44 -5.64
C PRO A 95 6.54 -12.20 -6.47
N THR A 96 7.51 -12.86 -5.83
CA THR A 96 8.53 -13.71 -6.47
C THR A 96 8.17 -15.21 -6.42
N GLY A 97 6.99 -15.57 -5.91
CA GLY A 97 6.57 -16.97 -5.73
C GLY A 97 7.14 -17.65 -4.47
N GLN A 98 8.06 -17.00 -3.74
CA GLN A 98 8.62 -17.54 -2.50
C GLN A 98 7.58 -17.52 -1.37
N PHE A 99 7.53 -18.59 -0.57
CA PHE A 99 6.70 -18.67 0.63
C PHE A 99 7.23 -17.79 1.77
N TYR A 100 6.32 -17.13 2.49
CA TYR A 100 6.64 -16.30 3.66
C TYR A 100 5.66 -16.57 4.81
N ILE A 101 6.20 -16.52 6.04
CA ILE A 101 5.37 -16.53 7.24
C ILE A 101 4.53 -15.25 7.29
N GLN A 102 3.24 -15.42 7.61
CA GLN A 102 2.29 -14.33 7.78
C GLN A 102 2.68 -13.51 9.02
N THR A 103 2.84 -12.19 8.86
CA THR A 103 3.16 -11.27 9.96
C THR A 103 2.42 -9.95 9.78
N SER A 104 2.22 -9.20 10.87
CA SER A 104 1.62 -7.87 10.81
C SER A 104 2.41 -6.94 9.88
N ASN A 105 3.73 -6.87 10.04
CA ASN A 105 4.60 -6.00 9.23
C ASN A 105 4.49 -6.28 7.73
N ARG A 106 4.36 -7.56 7.35
CA ARG A 106 4.20 -7.96 5.95
C ARG A 106 2.82 -7.57 5.41
N ALA A 107 1.76 -7.72 6.21
CA ALA A 107 0.43 -7.27 5.85
C ALA A 107 0.34 -5.74 5.71
N GLU A 108 0.95 -5.00 6.62
CA GLU A 108 0.99 -3.53 6.62
C GLU A 108 1.65 -3.01 5.34
N LEU A 109 2.79 -3.58 4.97
CA LEU A 109 3.49 -3.23 3.74
C LEU A 109 2.69 -3.63 2.49
N ARG A 110 2.04 -4.79 2.54
CA ARG A 110 1.18 -5.28 1.45
C ARG A 110 -0.04 -4.38 1.23
N ALA A 111 -0.62 -3.82 2.29
CA ALA A 111 -1.74 -2.88 2.25
C ALA A 111 -1.43 -1.67 1.38
N VAL A 112 -0.26 -1.07 1.58
CA VAL A 112 0.21 0.08 0.80
C VAL A 112 0.43 -0.29 -0.65
N ILE A 113 1.09 -1.41 -0.92
CA ILE A 113 1.31 -1.88 -2.29
C ILE A 113 -0.03 -2.10 -3.02
N ALA A 114 -1.00 -2.74 -2.35
CA ALA A 114 -2.33 -2.97 -2.89
C ALA A 114 -3.02 -1.65 -3.24
N ALA A 115 -2.97 -0.67 -2.34
CA ALA A 115 -3.53 0.65 -2.57
C ALA A 115 -2.91 1.35 -3.78
N LEU A 116 -1.57 1.36 -3.87
CA LEU A 116 -0.87 2.01 -5.00
C LEU A 116 -1.16 1.32 -6.35
N GLN A 117 -1.37 0.00 -6.35
CA GLN A 117 -1.64 -0.80 -7.55
C GLN A 117 -3.12 -0.90 -7.94
N TRP A 118 -4.03 -0.48 -7.05
CA TRP A 118 -5.47 -0.70 -7.17
C TRP A 118 -6.09 -0.17 -8.47
N GLN A 119 -5.63 0.98 -8.93
CA GLN A 119 -6.06 1.61 -10.17
C GLN A 119 -4.95 2.50 -10.71
N ASP A 120 -5.07 2.90 -11.98
CA ASP A 120 -4.29 4.03 -12.47
C ASP A 120 -4.85 5.31 -11.83
N TRP A 121 -4.18 5.76 -10.78
CA TRP A 121 -4.54 6.98 -10.06
C TRP A 121 -4.47 8.22 -10.97
N SER A 122 -3.65 8.24 -12.02
CA SER A 122 -3.61 9.37 -12.96
C SER A 122 -4.89 9.49 -13.81
N ARG A 123 -5.62 8.38 -14.00
CA ARG A 123 -6.84 8.27 -14.82
C ARG A 123 -8.12 8.14 -14.00
N ASP A 124 -8.05 8.37 -12.70
CA ASP A 124 -9.22 8.41 -11.84
C ASP A 124 -10.22 9.49 -12.30
N CYS A 125 -11.49 9.39 -11.90
CA CYS A 125 -12.62 10.17 -12.44
C CYS A 125 -12.46 11.70 -12.45
N ASN A 126 -11.55 12.26 -11.64
CA ASN A 126 -11.24 13.69 -11.60
C ASN A 126 -10.02 14.09 -12.43
N GLY A 127 -9.28 13.14 -13.02
CA GLY A 127 -8.16 13.31 -13.95
C GLY A 127 -7.19 14.43 -13.56
N GLY A 128 -6.05 14.08 -12.95
CA GLY A 128 -5.01 15.08 -12.65
C GLY A 128 -4.59 15.18 -11.19
N TRP A 129 -4.74 14.09 -10.42
CA TRP A 129 -4.03 13.93 -9.16
C TRP A 129 -2.52 14.08 -9.41
N ARG A 130 -1.88 14.94 -8.64
CA ARG A 130 -0.42 15.15 -8.64
C ARG A 130 0.24 14.51 -7.45
N SER A 131 -0.52 14.21 -6.40
CA SER A 131 0.03 13.49 -5.25
C SER A 131 -1.00 12.64 -4.52
N LEU A 132 -0.47 11.61 -3.86
CA LEU A 132 -1.20 10.65 -3.04
C LEU A 132 -0.52 10.56 -1.67
N VAL A 133 -1.28 10.75 -0.61
CA VAL A 133 -0.84 10.57 0.78
C VAL A 133 -1.33 9.23 1.29
N VAL A 134 -0.40 8.34 1.63
CA VAL A 134 -0.68 7.08 2.31
C VAL A 134 -0.73 7.35 3.81
N ALA A 135 -1.92 7.27 4.40
CA ALA A 135 -2.13 7.36 5.83
C ALA A 135 -2.11 5.97 6.46
N THR A 136 -1.20 5.75 7.40
CA THR A 136 -1.03 4.48 8.11
C THR A 136 -0.59 4.76 9.54
N ASP A 137 -1.01 3.93 10.49
CA ASP A 137 -0.51 3.92 11.86
C ASP A 137 0.74 3.03 12.03
N SER A 138 1.15 2.32 10.98
CA SER A 138 2.36 1.51 10.96
C SER A 138 3.63 2.37 10.92
N GLU A 139 4.27 2.51 12.08
CA GLU A 139 5.62 3.09 12.16
C GLU A 139 6.63 2.31 11.31
N TYR A 140 6.49 0.98 11.27
CA TYR A 140 7.31 0.10 10.44
C TYR A 140 7.24 0.51 8.97
N VAL A 141 6.05 0.80 8.43
CA VAL A 141 5.91 1.22 7.04
C VAL A 141 6.36 2.67 6.84
N ALA A 142 5.78 3.60 7.60
CA ALA A 142 5.98 5.03 7.38
C ALA A 142 7.46 5.46 7.51
N LEU A 143 8.18 4.95 8.53
CA LEU A 143 9.58 5.32 8.75
C LEU A 143 10.52 4.61 7.77
N ASN A 144 10.35 3.30 7.54
CA ASN A 144 11.26 2.58 6.66
C ASN A 144 11.11 3.03 5.21
N ALA A 145 9.88 3.27 4.73
CA ALA A 145 9.62 3.77 3.39
C ALA A 145 10.28 5.13 3.13
N THR A 146 10.36 6.00 4.14
CA THR A 146 10.83 7.38 3.97
C THR A 146 12.28 7.62 4.41
N GLN A 147 12.84 6.76 5.26
CA GLN A 147 14.18 6.97 5.85
C GLN A 147 15.18 5.87 5.52
N ARG A 148 14.74 4.64 5.27
CA ARG A 148 15.64 3.48 5.16
C ARG A 148 15.70 2.92 3.73
N ILE A 149 14.61 2.99 2.99
CA ILE A 149 14.48 2.31 1.70
C ILE A 149 15.54 2.76 0.67
N GLN A 150 15.88 4.05 0.64
CA GLN A 150 16.94 4.59 -0.21
C GLN A 150 18.30 3.99 0.14
N ARG A 151 18.62 3.96 1.44
CA ARG A 151 19.86 3.38 1.93
C ARG A 151 19.93 1.89 1.59
N TRP A 152 18.86 1.15 1.87
CA TRP A 152 18.74 -0.26 1.55
C TRP A 152 18.97 -0.55 0.06
N GLU A 153 18.36 0.22 -0.84
CA GLU A 153 18.59 0.09 -2.27
C GLU A 153 20.06 0.36 -2.63
N SER A 154 20.68 1.40 -2.06
CA SER A 154 22.08 1.75 -2.32
C SER A 154 23.10 0.75 -1.74
N GLU A 155 22.73 0.04 -0.66
CA GLU A 155 23.57 -0.97 0.01
C GLU A 155 23.25 -2.40 -0.47
N GLY A 156 22.59 -2.54 -1.63
CA GLY A 156 22.32 -3.84 -2.26
C GLY A 156 21.32 -4.70 -1.49
N TRP A 157 20.46 -4.08 -0.68
CA TRP A 157 19.42 -4.71 0.14
C TRP A 157 19.91 -5.67 1.23
N THR A 158 21.10 -5.41 1.77
CA THR A 158 21.69 -6.21 2.85
C THR A 158 21.83 -5.38 4.12
N THR A 159 21.83 -6.03 5.29
CA THR A 159 22.23 -5.36 6.54
C THR A 159 23.69 -5.64 6.85
N THR A 160 24.50 -4.60 7.04
CA THR A 160 25.91 -4.72 7.42
C THR A 160 26.01 -4.95 8.93
N GLY A 161 25.74 -6.18 9.39
CA GLY A 161 25.83 -6.55 10.79
C GLY A 161 26.35 -7.98 10.98
N GLN A 162 27.49 -8.11 11.65
CA GLN A 162 28.13 -9.37 12.09
C GLN A 162 28.54 -10.35 10.98
N GLY A 163 29.40 -9.89 10.05
CA GLY A 163 30.30 -10.77 9.28
C GLY A 163 29.68 -11.55 8.11
N GLN A 164 28.36 -11.66 8.03
CA GLN A 164 27.61 -12.13 6.86
C GLN A 164 26.38 -11.23 6.69
N GLY A 165 26.26 -10.55 5.54
CA GLY A 165 25.12 -9.68 5.29
C GLY A 165 23.83 -10.49 5.31
N THR A 166 22.89 -10.14 6.18
CA THR A 166 21.55 -10.76 6.16
C THR A 166 20.62 -9.91 5.31
N ASP A 167 19.80 -10.58 4.50
CA ASP A 167 18.78 -9.92 3.68
C ASP A 167 17.80 -9.14 4.56
N ILE A 168 17.38 -7.97 4.07
CA ILE A 168 16.41 -7.14 4.79
C ILE A 168 15.07 -7.89 4.86
N LYS A 169 14.45 -7.91 6.04
CA LYS A 169 13.11 -8.49 6.21
C LYS A 169 12.10 -7.83 5.27
N ASN A 170 11.30 -8.65 4.57
CA ASN A 170 10.30 -8.23 3.59
C ASN A 170 10.89 -7.49 2.36
N GLN A 171 12.16 -7.75 2.01
CA GLN A 171 12.84 -7.15 0.86
C GLN A 171 12.04 -7.26 -0.45
N ASP A 172 11.34 -8.37 -0.67
CA ASP A 172 10.49 -8.62 -1.83
C ASP A 172 9.39 -7.56 -1.96
N LEU A 173 8.69 -7.27 -0.87
CA LEU A 173 7.65 -6.25 -0.84
C LEU A 173 8.23 -4.83 -0.86
N TRP A 174 9.38 -4.57 -0.24
CA TRP A 174 10.01 -3.25 -0.32
C TRP A 174 10.44 -2.88 -1.74
N LYS A 175 11.01 -3.84 -2.48
CA LYS A 175 11.33 -3.68 -3.90
C LYS A 175 10.08 -3.41 -4.73
N LEU A 176 8.99 -4.14 -4.45
CA LEU A 176 7.72 -3.93 -5.13
C LEU A 176 7.07 -2.57 -4.79
N LEU A 177 7.19 -2.11 -3.55
CA LEU A 177 6.75 -0.78 -3.13
C LEU A 177 7.49 0.31 -3.91
N LEU A 178 8.83 0.26 -3.97
CA LEU A 178 9.62 1.22 -4.76
C LEU A 178 9.23 1.20 -6.23
N THR A 179 9.06 0.01 -6.81
CA THR A 179 8.62 -0.13 -8.20
C THR A 179 7.26 0.55 -8.43
N SER A 180 6.32 0.36 -7.50
CA SER A 180 4.99 0.97 -7.57
C SER A 180 5.05 2.49 -7.44
N ILE A 181 5.90 3.03 -6.55
CA ILE A 181 6.12 4.48 -6.39
C ILE A 181 6.77 5.09 -7.63
N CYS A 182 7.81 4.45 -8.18
CA CYS A 182 8.46 4.91 -9.41
C CYS A 182 7.50 4.95 -10.60
N ASN A 183 6.63 3.94 -10.73
CA ASN A 183 5.60 3.91 -11.78
C ASN A 183 4.61 5.08 -11.65
N LEU A 184 4.16 5.38 -10.42
CA LEU A 184 3.29 6.52 -10.17
C LEU A 184 4.01 7.86 -10.45
N LYS A 185 5.28 7.98 -10.05
CA LYS A 185 6.09 9.18 -10.32
C LYS A 185 6.30 9.40 -11.80
N ALA A 186 6.53 8.35 -12.59
CA ALA A 186 6.64 8.42 -14.05
C ALA A 186 5.32 8.91 -14.69
N GLY A 187 4.18 8.61 -14.06
CA GLY A 187 2.86 9.17 -14.39
C GLY A 187 2.60 10.59 -13.85
N GLY A 188 3.58 11.22 -13.21
CA GLY A 188 3.46 12.58 -12.65
C GLY A 188 2.80 12.66 -11.27
N MET A 189 2.71 11.54 -10.54
CA MET A 189 2.10 11.48 -9.21
C MET A 189 3.13 11.18 -8.12
N ASP A 190 3.28 12.12 -7.18
CA ASP A 190 4.10 11.97 -5.99
C ASP A 190 3.41 11.14 -4.90
N VAL A 191 4.17 10.34 -4.15
CA VAL A 191 3.66 9.54 -3.04
C VAL A 191 4.29 10.02 -1.73
N PHE A 192 3.43 10.34 -0.76
CA PHE A 192 3.82 10.76 0.58
C PHE A 192 3.32 9.77 1.61
N PHE A 193 4.05 9.59 2.72
CA PHE A 193 3.58 8.79 3.85
C PHE A 193 3.24 9.67 5.04
N TRP A 194 2.07 9.45 5.62
CA TRP A 194 1.66 10.10 6.85
C TRP A 194 1.46 9.06 7.95
N ARG A 195 2.33 9.08 8.96
CA ARG A 195 2.10 8.31 10.18
C ARG A 195 1.00 8.98 10.99
N ILE A 196 -0.13 8.30 11.14
CA ILE A 196 -1.28 8.77 11.91
C ILE A 196 -1.47 7.95 13.21
N PRO A 197 -2.12 8.49 14.25
CA PRO A 197 -2.58 7.70 15.39
C PRO A 197 -3.54 6.58 14.96
N ARG A 198 -3.46 5.43 15.63
CA ARG A 198 -4.29 4.25 15.36
C ARG A 198 -5.80 4.53 15.39
N ASP A 199 -6.24 5.37 16.32
CA ASP A 199 -7.66 5.73 16.47
C ASP A 199 -8.22 6.44 15.22
N TRP A 200 -7.35 7.05 14.40
CA TRP A 200 -7.74 7.69 13.15
C TRP A 200 -7.80 6.70 11.97
N ASN A 201 -7.29 5.48 12.15
CA ASN A 201 -7.22 4.43 11.13
C ASN A 201 -8.22 3.28 11.36
N ALA A 202 -9.21 3.46 12.24
CA ALA A 202 -10.10 2.40 12.74
C ALA A 202 -10.82 1.58 11.64
N MET A 203 -11.22 2.21 10.54
CA MET A 203 -11.87 1.51 9.43
C MET A 203 -10.92 0.56 8.70
N ALA A 204 -9.67 1.00 8.44
CA ALA A 204 -8.69 0.15 7.79
C ALA A 204 -8.26 -1.00 8.73
N ASP A 205 -8.06 -0.74 10.02
CA ASP A 205 -7.78 -1.77 11.03
C ASP A 205 -8.86 -2.85 11.10
N MET A 206 -10.13 -2.44 11.16
CA MET A 206 -11.25 -3.36 11.17
C MET A 206 -11.28 -4.22 9.90
N LEU A 207 -11.11 -3.61 8.72
CA LEU A 207 -11.11 -4.33 7.45
C LEU A 207 -9.89 -5.24 7.27
N ALA A 208 -8.73 -4.90 7.83
CA ALA A 208 -7.55 -5.75 7.78
C ALA A 208 -7.74 -7.02 8.62
N LYS A 209 -8.40 -6.89 9.79
CA LYS A 209 -8.82 -8.04 10.61
C LYS A 209 -9.82 -8.94 9.88
N VAL A 210 -10.81 -8.36 9.20
CA VAL A 210 -11.73 -9.11 8.33
C VAL A 210 -10.96 -9.87 7.24
N GLY A 211 -9.97 -9.22 6.62
CA GLY A 211 -9.10 -9.84 5.62
C GLY A 211 -8.32 -11.03 6.17
N ALA A 212 -7.88 -10.96 7.42
CA ALA A 212 -7.14 -12.03 8.09
C ALA A 212 -7.98 -13.28 8.33
N GLU A 213 -9.31 -13.14 8.41
CA GLU A 213 -10.26 -14.24 8.58
C GLU A 213 -10.72 -14.86 7.24
N MET A 214 -10.43 -14.22 6.10
CA MET A 214 -10.77 -14.77 4.78
C MET A 214 -9.97 -16.05 4.48
N PRO A 215 -10.46 -16.90 3.55
CA PRO A 215 -9.74 -18.11 3.14
C PRO A 215 -8.31 -17.81 2.67
N GLU A 216 -7.41 -18.76 2.91
CA GLU A 216 -6.03 -18.66 2.46
C GLU A 216 -5.96 -18.50 0.94
N ILE A 217 -5.09 -17.60 0.49
CA ILE A 217 -4.74 -17.45 -0.92
C ILE A 217 -3.24 -17.66 -1.09
N PRO A 218 -2.81 -18.62 -1.93
CA PRO A 218 -1.40 -18.95 -2.05
C PRO A 218 -0.63 -17.94 -2.88
N TYR A 219 -1.18 -17.52 -4.01
CA TYR A 219 -0.47 -16.71 -5.00
C TYR A 219 -0.72 -15.22 -4.82
N PHE A 220 0.36 -14.43 -4.94
CA PHE A 220 0.32 -12.97 -4.99
C PHE A 220 -0.62 -12.47 -6.09
N GLN A 221 -1.50 -11.52 -5.77
CA GLN A 221 -2.48 -10.98 -6.74
C GLN A 221 -2.40 -9.46 -6.86
N ILE A 222 -2.40 -8.95 -8.10
CA ILE A 222 -2.60 -7.52 -8.34
C ILE A 222 -4.09 -7.24 -8.35
N LEU A 223 -4.59 -6.68 -7.24
CA LEU A 223 -5.98 -6.27 -7.11
C LEU A 223 -6.23 -5.04 -8.00
N LYS A 224 -7.22 -5.10 -8.89
CA LYS A 224 -7.59 -3.99 -9.78
C LYS A 224 -9.07 -3.62 -9.69
N LEU A 225 -9.36 -2.31 -9.67
CA LEU A 225 -10.72 -1.79 -9.76
C LEU A 225 -11.38 -2.21 -11.07
N GLY A 226 -12.59 -2.77 -10.99
CA GLY A 226 -13.37 -3.16 -12.16
C GLY A 226 -12.93 -4.46 -12.83
N ALA A 227 -11.95 -5.18 -12.27
CA ALA A 227 -11.67 -6.55 -12.71
C ALA A 227 -12.92 -7.42 -12.50
N PRO A 228 -13.35 -8.23 -13.49
CA PRO A 228 -14.47 -9.14 -13.31
C PRO A 228 -14.17 -10.08 -12.13
N LYS A 229 -15.18 -10.30 -11.27
CA LYS A 229 -15.13 -11.31 -10.20
C LYS A 229 -15.18 -12.69 -10.87
N GLY A 230 -14.05 -13.16 -11.36
CA GLY A 230 -13.90 -14.44 -12.07
C GLY A 230 -12.92 -14.31 -13.23
N ASN A 231 -11.95 -15.24 -13.27
CA ASN A 231 -10.80 -15.31 -14.18
C ASN A 231 -9.67 -14.31 -13.89
N GLN A 232 -8.90 -14.57 -12.83
CA GLN A 232 -7.50 -14.18 -12.78
C GLN A 232 -6.65 -15.44 -12.61
N SER A 233 -6.07 -15.87 -13.73
CA SER A 233 -5.04 -16.89 -13.80
C SER A 233 -4.12 -16.55 -14.95
N GLU A 234 -3.37 -15.45 -14.82
CA GLU A 234 -2.01 -15.45 -15.35
C GLU A 234 -1.16 -16.09 -14.24
N TYR A 235 -1.20 -17.42 -14.21
CA TYR A 235 -0.28 -18.21 -13.39
C TYR A 235 1.12 -17.96 -13.97
N TYR A 236 2.01 -17.39 -13.16
CA TYR A 236 3.42 -17.61 -13.36
C TYR A 236 3.68 -19.05 -12.88
N ASP A 237 3.60 -20.00 -13.82
CA ASP A 237 3.98 -21.40 -13.56
C ASP A 237 5.48 -21.47 -13.21
N CYS A 238 5.79 -22.34 -12.24
CA CYS A 238 7.12 -22.64 -11.73
C CYS A 238 8.11 -23.15 -12.79
#